data_AF-D9SWE8-F1
#
_entry.id   AF-D9SWE8-F1
#
_cell.length_a   1.000
_cell.length_b   1.000
_cell.length_c   1.000
_cell.angle_alpha   90.00
_cell.angle_beta   90.00
_cell.angle_gamma   90.00
#
_symmetry.space_group_name_H-M   'P 1'
#
loop_
_entity.id
_entity.type
_entity.pdbx_description
1 polymer ?
#
loop_
_entity_poly.entity_id
_entity_poly.type
_entity_poly.pdbx_seq_one_letter_code
_entity_poly.pdbx_strand_id
1 'polypeptide(L)'
;MHYFWIRVYDYCHKRDAWDKGILLDEYYLKNVESKDIAKEDVKKKYTGSAAEKILFAKPRKKDGIYAIIMESNKFFYDRFYLQIDTYCFHCHKKLNGKASDFPKSNLTNNYFGEIDLEDQENTAYFCSYDCKNQLYKNLRYEGEFQEKEAGNNGDTFGYIYLMYNRVENKYYIGQTRYLPFFRWQEHIKDGGKGNIEDITFSVITGVRNNIHANEAVNQENLNNAEAWWIHKYKEEGYEVFNIANPKLTLEAYKQRFKEMIAKEHQVAII
;
A
#
# COMPACT_ATOMS: atom_id res chain seq x y z
N MET A 1 5.81 37.05 2.22
CA MET A 1 7.24 36.72 1.98
C MET A 1 7.30 35.56 1.01
N HIS A 2 8.04 35.71 -0.10
CA HIS A 2 8.05 34.75 -1.21
C HIS A 2 9.37 34.01 -1.33
N TYR A 3 9.31 32.83 -1.96
CA TYR A 3 10.47 32.05 -2.35
C TYR A 3 10.65 32.15 -3.86
N PHE A 4 11.90 32.25 -4.32
CA PHE A 4 12.21 32.32 -5.75
C PHE A 4 13.25 31.28 -6.13
N TRP A 5 13.06 30.66 -7.30
CA TRP A 5 14.04 29.79 -7.95
C TRP A 5 14.73 30.55 -9.07
N ILE A 6 16.06 30.62 -9.00
CA ILE A 6 16.90 31.37 -9.91
C ILE A 6 17.78 30.41 -10.69
N ARG A 7 17.78 30.60 -12.01
CA ARG A 7 18.66 29.86 -12.94
C ARG A 7 19.37 30.86 -13.84
N VAL A 8 20.70 30.82 -13.87
CA VAL A 8 21.52 31.73 -14.65
C VAL A 8 22.19 30.97 -15.78
N TYR A 9 22.10 31.50 -16.99
CA TYR A 9 22.60 30.86 -18.20
C TYR A 9 23.58 31.77 -18.94
N ASP A 10 24.60 31.16 -19.53
CA ASP A 10 25.40 31.75 -20.59
C ASP A 10 24.83 31.34 -21.95
N TYR A 11 24.31 32.32 -22.70
CA TYR A 11 23.66 32.12 -23.97
C TYR A 11 24.53 32.61 -25.12
N CYS A 12 24.77 31.74 -26.10
CA CYS A 12 25.37 32.09 -27.38
C CYS A 12 24.36 31.83 -28.49
N HIS A 13 23.98 32.87 -29.25
CA HIS A 13 22.93 32.77 -30.27
C HIS A 13 23.24 31.74 -31.36
N LYS A 14 24.51 31.60 -31.75
CA LYS A 14 24.93 30.62 -32.76
C LYS A 14 24.86 29.17 -32.26
N ARG A 15 25.15 28.96 -30.97
CA ARG A 15 25.18 27.63 -30.34
C ARG A 15 23.80 27.20 -29.85
N ASP A 16 23.07 28.13 -29.24
CA ASP A 16 21.94 27.85 -28.35
C ASP A 16 20.61 28.38 -28.90
N ALA A 17 20.50 28.69 -30.21
CA ALA A 17 19.31 29.32 -30.79
C ALA A 17 17.99 28.68 -30.31
N TRP A 18 17.97 27.35 -30.22
CA TRP A 18 16.82 26.53 -29.83
C TRP A 18 16.84 26.06 -28.36
N ASP A 19 17.87 26.42 -27.58
CA ASP A 19 18.06 25.98 -26.19
C ASP A 19 18.16 27.17 -25.22
N LYS A 20 18.32 26.91 -23.92
CA LYS A 20 18.47 27.91 -22.85
C LYS A 20 19.92 28.36 -22.67
N GLY A 21 20.89 27.69 -23.31
CA GLY A 21 22.31 27.93 -23.12
C GLY A 21 22.90 27.11 -21.96
N ILE A 22 24.15 27.41 -21.60
CA ILE A 22 24.86 26.69 -20.55
C ILE A 22 24.41 27.21 -19.20
N LEU A 23 23.89 26.33 -18.33
CA LEU A 23 23.54 26.69 -16.95
C LEU A 23 24.83 26.98 -16.17
N LEU A 24 24.97 28.22 -15.71
CA LEU A 24 26.11 28.67 -14.90
C LEU A 24 25.86 28.50 -13.41
N ASP A 25 24.63 28.77 -12.95
CA ASP A 25 24.29 28.80 -11.54
C ASP A 25 22.80 28.51 -11.35
N GLU A 26 22.48 27.88 -10.22
CA GLU A 26 21.13 27.54 -9.80
C GLU A 26 21.03 27.63 -8.29
N TYR A 27 20.09 28.45 -7.81
CA TYR A 27 19.90 28.64 -6.37
C TYR A 27 18.49 29.15 -6.05
N TYR A 28 18.15 29.14 -4.76
CA TYR A 28 16.88 29.64 -4.26
C TYR A 28 17.08 30.83 -3.32
N LEU A 29 16.13 31.75 -3.34
CA LEU A 29 16.00 32.82 -2.37
C LEU A 29 14.80 32.57 -1.46
N LYS A 30 14.92 32.95 -0.19
CA LYS A 30 13.83 32.96 0.79
C LYS A 30 13.54 34.38 1.24
N ASN A 31 12.31 34.60 1.72
CA ASN A 31 11.88 35.84 2.37
C ASN A 31 12.07 37.11 1.52
N VAL A 32 11.94 36.99 0.21
CA VAL A 32 12.01 38.14 -0.71
C VAL A 32 10.61 38.68 -0.95
N GLU A 33 10.42 40.00 -0.87
CA GLU A 33 9.09 40.62 -0.97
C GLU A 33 8.56 40.66 -2.40
N SER A 34 9.45 40.85 -3.39
CA SER A 34 9.03 40.98 -4.79
C SER A 34 10.07 40.44 -5.77
N LYS A 35 9.63 40.18 -6.99
CA LYS A 35 10.50 39.73 -8.09
C LYS A 35 11.57 40.75 -8.44
N ASP A 36 11.33 42.05 -8.22
CA ASP A 36 12.30 43.10 -8.53
C ASP A 36 13.45 43.13 -7.51
N ILE A 37 13.15 42.93 -6.23
CA ILE A 37 14.20 42.74 -5.21
C ILE A 37 15.02 41.49 -5.51
N ALA A 38 14.37 40.40 -5.95
CA ALA A 38 15.08 39.18 -6.37
C ALA A 38 16.06 39.45 -7.53
N LYS A 39 15.71 40.32 -8.49
CA LYS A 39 16.63 40.74 -9.58
C LYS A 39 17.84 41.49 -9.05
N GLU A 40 17.66 42.37 -8.06
CA GLU A 40 18.77 43.09 -7.44
C GLU A 40 19.71 42.14 -6.69
N ASP A 41 19.17 41.15 -5.98
CA ASP A 41 19.97 40.15 -5.28
C ASP A 41 20.76 39.27 -6.26
N VAL A 42 20.17 38.93 -7.42
CA VAL A 42 20.92 38.32 -8.52
C VAL A 42 22.10 39.20 -8.93
N LYS A 43 21.87 40.49 -9.22
CA LYS A 43 22.95 41.40 -9.63
C LYS A 43 24.07 41.50 -8.59
N LYS A 44 23.72 41.58 -7.29
CA LYS A 44 24.69 41.66 -6.18
C LYS A 44 25.55 40.41 -6.04
N LYS A 45 25.02 39.22 -6.40
CA LYS A 45 25.77 37.95 -6.33
C LYS A 45 26.90 37.88 -7.36
N TYR A 46 26.75 38.53 -8.51
CA TYR A 46 27.77 38.61 -9.55
C TYR A 46 28.60 39.88 -9.40
N THR A 47 29.85 39.85 -9.85
CA THR A 47 30.77 41.00 -9.73
C THR A 47 31.20 41.52 -11.10
N GLY A 48 31.54 42.81 -11.17
CA GLY A 48 32.07 43.45 -12.39
C GLY A 48 31.05 43.54 -13.52
N SER A 49 31.52 43.45 -14.77
CA SER A 49 30.67 43.63 -15.95
C SER A 49 29.53 42.61 -16.08
N ALA A 50 29.61 41.46 -15.38
CA ALA A 50 28.55 40.47 -15.34
C ALA A 50 27.32 40.98 -14.59
N ALA A 51 27.50 41.72 -13.48
CA ALA A 51 26.41 42.28 -12.69
C ALA A 51 25.61 43.34 -13.47
N GLU A 52 26.30 44.15 -14.27
CA GLU A 52 25.69 45.23 -15.06
C GLU A 52 24.99 44.71 -16.33
N LYS A 53 25.53 43.65 -16.93
CA LYS A 53 25.07 43.12 -18.23
C LYS A 53 24.10 41.95 -18.12
N ILE A 54 23.87 41.41 -16.91
CA ILE A 54 22.94 40.30 -16.73
C ILE A 54 21.51 40.71 -17.10
N LEU A 55 20.90 39.93 -17.98
CA LEU A 55 19.52 40.13 -18.43
C LEU A 55 18.57 39.24 -17.61
N PHE A 56 17.29 39.58 -17.57
CA PHE A 56 16.26 38.77 -16.87
C PHE A 56 15.27 38.09 -17.84
N ALA A 57 15.68 37.96 -19.09
CA ALA A 57 14.97 37.26 -20.15
C ALA A 57 15.97 36.74 -21.19
N LYS A 58 15.62 35.63 -21.87
CA LYS A 58 16.46 35.02 -22.90
C LYS A 58 16.75 36.04 -24.02
N PRO A 59 18.03 36.30 -24.34
CA PRO A 59 18.41 37.15 -25.46
C PRO A 59 17.97 36.52 -26.80
N ARG A 60 17.43 37.33 -27.74
CA ARG A 60 16.96 36.81 -29.05
C ARG A 60 18.05 36.73 -30.12
N LYS A 61 18.92 37.74 -30.20
CA LYS A 61 19.89 37.93 -31.31
C LYS A 61 21.32 38.22 -30.85
N LYS A 62 21.57 38.22 -29.54
CA LYS A 62 22.85 38.61 -28.95
C LYS A 62 23.29 37.54 -27.96
N ASP A 63 24.60 37.42 -27.80
CA ASP A 63 25.21 36.57 -26.78
C ASP A 63 25.19 37.30 -25.43
N GLY A 64 25.17 36.55 -24.34
CA GLY A 64 25.28 37.11 -23.00
C GLY A 64 24.64 36.27 -21.91
N ILE A 65 24.81 36.73 -20.68
CA ILE A 65 24.32 36.06 -19.49
C ILE A 65 22.89 36.54 -19.18
N TYR A 66 22.00 35.60 -18.90
CA TYR A 66 20.65 35.94 -18.44
C TYR A 66 20.18 35.03 -17.30
N ALA A 67 19.35 35.57 -16.43
CA ALA A 67 18.73 34.87 -15.32
C ALA A 67 17.22 34.70 -15.55
N ILE A 68 16.70 33.53 -15.20
CA ILE A 68 15.26 33.27 -15.08
C ILE A 68 14.93 33.23 -13.60
N ILE A 69 13.96 34.06 -13.20
CA ILE A 69 13.43 34.11 -11.82
C ILE A 69 11.99 33.59 -11.86
N MET A 70 11.77 32.47 -11.19
CA MET A 70 10.47 31.82 -11.05
C MET A 70 10.03 31.84 -9.59
N GLU A 71 8.73 31.92 -9.35
CA GLU A 71 8.19 31.67 -8.02
C GLU A 71 8.49 30.23 -7.60
N SER A 72 8.74 30.06 -6.31
CA SER A 72 9.01 28.78 -5.69
C SER A 72 8.27 28.69 -4.36
N ASN A 73 8.52 27.63 -3.61
CA ASN A 73 7.93 27.42 -2.30
C ASN A 73 9.02 27.12 -1.25
N LYS A 74 8.60 27.16 0.01
CA LYS A 74 9.44 26.86 1.17
C LYS A 74 10.11 25.50 1.05
N PHE A 75 9.34 24.48 0.65
CA PHE A 75 9.82 23.11 0.51
C PHE A 75 11.08 23.00 -0.37
N PHE A 76 11.10 23.64 -1.54
CA PHE A 76 12.28 23.59 -2.41
C PHE A 76 13.49 24.29 -1.80
N TYR A 77 13.30 25.46 -1.17
CA TYR A 77 14.40 26.14 -0.49
C TYR A 77 14.98 25.27 0.64
N ASP A 78 14.12 24.76 1.52
CA ASP A 78 14.52 23.98 2.68
C ASP A 78 15.21 22.67 2.26
N ARG A 79 14.73 22.05 1.18
CA ARG A 79 15.35 20.84 0.62
C ARG A 79 16.85 21.01 0.35
N PHE A 80 17.28 22.18 -0.12
CA PHE A 80 18.69 22.41 -0.49
C PHE A 80 19.51 23.13 0.59
N TYR A 81 18.86 23.97 1.41
CA TYR A 81 19.56 24.88 2.32
C TYR A 81 19.27 24.67 3.81
N LEU A 82 18.22 23.95 4.19
CA LEU A 82 17.90 23.76 5.60
C LEU A 82 19.02 22.96 6.28
N GLN A 83 19.57 23.53 7.34
CA GLN A 83 20.52 22.87 8.23
C GLN A 83 19.75 22.32 9.43
N ILE A 84 20.08 21.11 9.84
CA ILE A 84 19.50 20.48 11.03
C ILE A 84 20.59 20.26 12.09
N ASP A 85 20.22 20.47 13.34
CA ASP A 85 20.97 20.02 14.52
C ASP A 85 19.99 19.22 15.38
N THR A 86 19.99 17.90 15.21
CA THR A 86 19.01 17.00 15.83
C THR A 86 19.65 15.64 16.12
N TYR A 87 18.84 14.64 16.42
CA TYR A 87 19.29 13.27 16.70
C TYR A 87 18.61 12.29 15.76
N CYS A 88 19.31 11.21 15.43
CA CYS A 88 18.72 10.11 14.69
C CYS A 88 17.58 9.50 15.52
N PHE A 89 16.41 9.38 14.90
CA PHE A 89 15.21 8.85 15.56
C PHE A 89 15.36 7.38 16.01
N HIS A 90 16.22 6.60 15.36
CA HIS A 90 16.45 5.19 15.70
C HIS A 90 17.60 4.96 16.68
N CYS A 91 18.79 5.49 16.40
CA CYS A 91 20.01 5.19 17.17
C CYS A 91 20.49 6.34 18.06
N HIS A 92 19.76 7.47 18.08
CA HIS A 92 20.05 8.66 18.89
C HIS A 92 21.43 9.32 18.66
N LYS A 93 22.13 8.96 17.58
CA LYS A 93 23.36 9.64 17.16
C LYS A 93 23.04 11.09 16.77
N LYS A 94 23.87 12.03 17.21
CA LYS A 94 23.75 13.45 16.84
C LYS A 94 23.92 13.63 15.32
N LEU A 95 23.03 14.41 14.71
CA LEU A 95 23.00 14.77 13.30
C LEU A 95 23.23 16.27 13.17
N ASN A 96 24.22 16.65 12.36
CA ASN A 96 24.51 18.05 12.03
C ASN A 96 24.85 18.14 10.54
N GLY A 97 24.11 18.95 9.79
CA GLY A 97 24.33 19.14 8.36
C GLY A 97 23.04 19.48 7.59
N LYS A 98 23.09 19.39 6.26
CA LYS A 98 21.92 19.70 5.43
C LYS A 98 20.84 18.62 5.60
N ALA A 99 19.58 19.04 5.73
CA ALA A 99 18.43 18.14 5.82
C ALA A 99 18.32 17.17 4.64
N SER A 100 18.85 17.51 3.46
CA SER A 100 18.89 16.66 2.27
C SER A 100 19.86 15.48 2.39
N ASP A 101 20.89 15.58 3.22
CA ASP A 101 21.93 14.55 3.36
C ASP A 101 21.43 13.38 4.24
N PHE A 102 20.36 13.59 4.99
CA PHE A 102 19.81 12.61 5.93
C PHE A 102 18.50 12.00 5.41
N PRO A 103 18.35 10.67 5.47
CA PRO A 103 17.05 10.03 5.29
C PRO A 103 16.05 10.55 6.32
N LYS A 104 14.79 10.63 5.90
CA LYS A 104 13.71 11.22 6.71
C LYS A 104 12.37 10.56 6.44
N SER A 105 11.45 10.70 7.39
CA SER A 105 10.09 10.17 7.35
C SER A 105 9.11 11.10 8.05
N ASN A 106 7.89 11.15 7.54
CA ASN A 106 6.77 11.78 8.24
C ASN A 106 6.28 10.85 9.36
N LEU A 107 6.06 11.38 10.56
CA LEU A 107 5.54 10.67 11.72
C LEU A 107 4.01 10.76 11.85
N THR A 108 3.34 11.52 10.98
CA THR A 108 1.87 11.65 10.98
C THR A 108 1.21 10.45 10.29
N ASN A 109 -0.02 10.12 10.72
CA ASN A 109 -0.84 9.06 10.12
C ASN A 109 -1.37 9.39 8.71
N ASN A 110 -1.01 10.54 8.14
CA ASN A 110 -1.42 10.93 6.79
C ASN A 110 -0.43 10.38 5.77
N TYR A 111 -0.82 9.30 5.10
CA TYR A 111 -0.07 8.67 4.00
C TYR A 111 0.28 9.64 2.85
N PHE A 112 -0.42 10.76 2.73
CA PHE A 112 -0.21 11.80 1.71
C PHE A 112 0.31 13.13 2.30
N GLY A 113 0.71 13.17 3.57
CA GLY A 113 1.19 14.40 4.20
C GLY A 113 2.52 14.86 3.60
N GLU A 114 2.58 16.10 3.13
CA GLU A 114 3.84 16.74 2.75
C GLU A 114 4.79 16.74 3.97
N ILE A 115 6.07 16.43 3.73
CA ILE A 115 7.09 16.47 4.78
C ILE A 115 7.47 17.93 5.00
N ASP A 116 7.09 18.49 6.15
CA ASP A 116 7.64 19.77 6.61
C ASP A 116 9.00 19.54 7.27
N LEU A 117 10.05 19.98 6.59
CA LEU A 117 11.44 19.73 7.01
C LEU A 117 11.83 20.47 8.29
N GLU A 118 11.11 21.53 8.64
CA GLU A 118 11.34 22.31 9.88
C GLU A 118 10.57 21.76 11.08
N ASP A 119 9.52 20.98 10.84
CA ASP A 119 8.71 20.40 11.90
C ASP A 119 9.44 19.22 12.54
N GLN A 120 10.18 19.48 13.61
CA GLN A 120 10.92 18.47 14.35
C GLN A 120 10.01 17.52 15.15
N GLU A 121 8.74 17.87 15.37
CA GLU A 121 7.77 17.02 16.06
C GLU A 121 7.23 15.95 15.11
N ASN A 122 6.99 16.31 13.85
CA ASN A 122 6.39 15.42 12.86
C ASN A 122 7.37 14.88 11.80
N THR A 123 8.61 15.37 11.72
CA THR A 123 9.64 14.87 10.80
C THR A 123 10.77 14.17 11.55
N ALA A 124 10.86 12.85 11.37
CA ALA A 124 11.97 12.05 11.86
C ALA A 124 13.13 12.04 10.88
N TYR A 125 14.35 12.28 11.39
CA TYR A 125 15.60 12.16 10.65
C TYR A 125 16.39 10.92 11.08
N PHE A 126 17.16 10.35 10.15
CA PHE A 126 17.96 9.14 10.36
C PHE A 126 19.42 9.37 9.94
N CYS A 127 20.37 8.73 10.63
CA CYS A 127 21.78 8.79 10.23
C CYS A 127 22.09 7.96 8.97
N SER A 128 21.24 6.98 8.64
CA SER A 128 21.38 6.10 7.49
C SER A 128 20.04 5.52 7.05
N TYR A 129 19.98 5.02 5.81
CA TYR A 129 18.81 4.27 5.32
C TYR A 129 18.60 2.98 6.11
N ASP A 130 19.65 2.38 6.67
CA ASP A 130 19.55 1.20 7.52
C ASP A 130 18.77 1.50 8.81
N CYS A 131 19.11 2.60 9.49
CA CYS A 131 18.37 3.06 10.67
C CYS A 131 16.89 3.33 10.34
N LYS A 132 16.62 3.94 9.18
CA LYS A 132 15.25 4.17 8.69
C LYS A 132 14.52 2.84 8.45
N ASN A 133 15.16 1.90 7.76
CA ASN A 133 14.57 0.61 7.42
C ASN A 133 14.36 -0.28 8.65
N GLN A 134 15.26 -0.26 9.63
CA GLN A 134 15.12 -0.97 10.91
C GLN A 134 13.89 -0.48 11.68
N LEU A 135 13.67 0.85 11.73
CA LEU A 135 12.44 1.39 12.29
C LEU A 135 11.21 0.86 11.55
N TYR A 136 11.17 0.89 10.22
CA TYR A 136 10.02 0.37 9.47
C TYR A 136 9.81 -1.13 9.63
N LYS A 137 10.86 -1.92 9.82
CA LYS A 137 10.73 -3.34 10.15
C LYS A 137 10.06 -3.54 11.52
N ASN A 138 10.40 -2.70 12.49
CA ASN A 138 9.82 -2.74 13.84
C ASN A 138 8.41 -2.13 13.90
N LEU A 139 8.10 -1.16 13.04
CA LEU A 139 6.77 -0.53 12.92
C LEU A 139 5.81 -1.34 12.04
N ARG A 140 6.32 -2.18 11.15
CA ARG A 140 5.51 -3.25 10.56
C ARG A 140 5.15 -4.18 11.70
N TYR A 141 3.92 -4.02 12.21
CA TYR A 141 3.29 -5.00 13.06
C TYR A 141 3.48 -6.39 12.40
N GLU A 142 4.25 -7.27 13.04
CA GLU A 142 4.15 -8.70 12.77
C GLU A 142 2.72 -9.10 13.10
N GLY A 143 1.95 -9.38 12.05
CA GLY A 143 0.51 -9.60 12.16
C GLY A 143 -0.26 -8.30 12.00
N GLU A 144 -0.63 -7.98 10.76
CA GLU A 144 -1.97 -7.43 10.56
C GLU A 144 -2.92 -8.36 11.32
N PHE A 145 -3.58 -7.86 12.37
CA PHE A 145 -4.85 -8.47 12.76
C PHE A 145 -5.73 -8.33 11.53
N GLN A 146 -5.77 -9.39 10.71
CA GLN A 146 -6.75 -9.50 9.64
C GLN A 146 -8.09 -9.20 10.29
N GLU A 147 -8.74 -8.14 9.83
CA GLU A 147 -10.07 -7.80 10.31
C GLU A 147 -10.90 -9.06 10.25
N LYS A 148 -11.46 -9.43 11.41
CA LYS A 148 -12.16 -10.71 11.60
C LYS A 148 -13.24 -10.89 10.53
N GLU A 149 -13.78 -9.80 10.02
CA GLU A 149 -14.91 -9.72 9.12
C GLU A 149 -14.46 -9.59 7.66
N ALA A 150 -14.36 -10.73 6.96
CA ALA A 150 -14.64 -10.72 5.53
C ALA A 150 -16.12 -10.35 5.40
N GLY A 151 -16.43 -9.07 5.12
CA GLY A 151 -17.83 -8.63 5.10
C GLY A 151 -18.07 -7.15 5.29
N ASN A 152 -17.09 -6.36 5.76
CA ASN A 152 -17.29 -4.91 5.93
C ASN A 152 -17.59 -4.15 4.63
N ASN A 153 -17.51 -4.82 3.46
CA ASN A 153 -18.04 -4.38 2.15
C ASN A 153 -18.28 -5.53 1.12
N GLY A 154 -18.30 -6.82 1.51
CA GLY A 154 -17.92 -7.92 0.61
C GLY A 154 -19.02 -8.86 0.09
N ASP A 155 -18.95 -9.22 -1.19
CA ASP A 155 -19.76 -10.22 -1.89
C ASP A 155 -19.81 -11.63 -1.25
N THR A 156 -19.10 -11.88 -0.16
CA THR A 156 -18.90 -13.21 0.46
C THR A 156 -19.46 -13.23 1.88
N PHE A 157 -20.36 -14.17 2.17
CA PHE A 157 -20.98 -14.38 3.47
C PHE A 157 -20.16 -15.32 4.38
N GLY A 158 -19.39 -16.23 3.79
CA GLY A 158 -18.54 -17.16 4.52
C GLY A 158 -17.71 -18.05 3.59
N TYR A 159 -16.97 -18.98 4.17
CA TYR A 159 -16.07 -19.89 3.46
C TYR A 159 -16.31 -21.32 3.88
N ILE A 160 -16.15 -22.23 2.92
CA ILE A 160 -15.97 -23.66 3.16
C ILE A 160 -14.48 -23.96 3.03
N TYR A 161 -13.91 -24.59 4.04
CA TYR A 161 -12.50 -24.96 4.12
C TYR A 161 -12.32 -26.48 4.28
N LEU A 162 -11.12 -26.92 3.97
CA LEU A 162 -10.66 -28.30 4.11
C LEU A 162 -9.43 -28.35 5.02
N MET A 163 -9.43 -29.33 5.92
CA MET A 163 -8.26 -29.78 6.65
C MET A 163 -8.01 -31.24 6.27
N TYR A 164 -6.86 -31.52 5.68
CA TYR A 164 -6.46 -32.87 5.30
C TYR A 164 -5.30 -33.32 6.17
N ASN A 165 -5.51 -34.41 6.92
CA ASN A 165 -4.48 -35.05 7.73
C ASN A 165 -3.74 -36.06 6.84
N ARG A 166 -2.46 -35.79 6.56
CA ARG A 166 -1.62 -36.59 5.65
C ARG A 166 -1.21 -37.94 6.23
N VAL A 167 -1.20 -38.06 7.56
CA VAL A 167 -0.80 -39.29 8.26
C VAL A 167 -1.96 -40.27 8.31
N GLU A 168 -3.15 -39.79 8.72
CA GLU A 168 -4.34 -40.62 8.81
C GLU A 168 -5.10 -40.77 7.48
N ASN A 169 -4.72 -39.99 6.47
CA ASN A 169 -5.41 -39.88 5.18
C ASN A 169 -6.91 -39.51 5.31
N LYS A 170 -7.21 -38.59 6.24
CA LYS A 170 -8.58 -38.19 6.56
C LYS A 170 -8.84 -36.73 6.21
N TYR A 171 -10.07 -36.45 5.82
CA TYR A 171 -10.52 -35.13 5.36
C TYR A 171 -11.56 -34.56 6.33
N TYR A 172 -11.38 -33.31 6.73
CA TYR A 172 -12.35 -32.56 7.52
C TYR A 172 -12.76 -31.32 6.75
N ILE A 173 -14.06 -31.19 6.51
CA ILE A 173 -14.65 -30.04 5.83
C ILE A 173 -15.37 -29.22 6.87
N GLY A 174 -15.14 -27.91 6.89
CA GLY A 174 -15.80 -27.02 7.83
C GLY A 174 -16.21 -25.71 7.19
N GLN A 175 -17.10 -25.00 7.87
CA GLN A 175 -17.52 -23.66 7.47
C GLN A 175 -17.08 -22.57 8.47
N THR A 176 -16.99 -21.34 7.98
CA THR A 176 -16.77 -20.15 8.81
C THR A 176 -17.34 -18.90 8.15
N ARG A 177 -17.83 -17.96 8.96
CA ARG A 177 -18.21 -16.60 8.49
C ARG A 177 -16.99 -15.69 8.34
N TYR A 178 -15.95 -15.97 9.12
CA TYR A 178 -14.70 -15.23 9.13
C TYR A 178 -13.65 -15.94 8.28
N LEU A 179 -12.46 -15.35 8.13
CA LEU A 179 -11.36 -16.00 7.42
C LEU A 179 -11.04 -17.39 7.99
N PRO A 180 -10.89 -18.44 7.14
CA PRO A 180 -10.64 -19.82 7.56
C PRO A 180 -9.47 -20.03 8.53
N PHE A 181 -8.45 -19.18 8.42
CA PHE A 181 -7.28 -19.23 9.30
C PHE A 181 -7.64 -19.20 10.80
N PHE A 182 -8.62 -18.39 11.22
CA PHE A 182 -9.03 -18.34 12.62
C PHE A 182 -9.63 -19.67 13.10
N ARG A 183 -10.46 -20.31 12.27
CA ARG A 183 -11.02 -21.63 12.60
C ARG A 183 -9.97 -22.72 12.60
N TRP A 184 -8.98 -22.65 11.71
CA TRP A 184 -7.87 -23.59 11.71
C TRP A 184 -7.09 -23.52 13.02
N GLN A 185 -6.81 -22.30 13.52
CA GLN A 185 -6.15 -22.13 14.82
C GLN A 185 -6.97 -22.72 15.98
N GLU A 186 -8.29 -22.55 15.98
CA GLU A 186 -9.18 -23.15 16.99
C GLU A 186 -9.07 -24.68 16.96
N HIS A 187 -9.22 -25.31 15.79
CA HIS A 187 -9.13 -26.77 15.65
C HIS A 187 -7.78 -27.35 16.07
N ILE A 188 -6.68 -26.63 15.81
CA ILE A 188 -5.35 -27.05 16.24
C ILE A 188 -5.20 -26.94 17.77
N LYS A 189 -5.71 -25.87 18.38
CA LYS A 189 -5.70 -25.70 19.84
C LYS A 189 -6.52 -26.77 20.55
N ASP A 190 -7.65 -27.18 19.96
CA ASP A 190 -8.53 -28.22 20.50
C ASP A 190 -7.93 -29.63 20.37
N GLY A 191 -6.88 -29.82 19.56
CA GLY A 191 -6.12 -31.07 19.44
C GLY A 191 -6.85 -32.25 18.79
N GLY A 192 -8.15 -32.14 18.51
CA GLY A 192 -8.98 -33.26 18.03
C GLY A 192 -8.79 -33.64 16.55
N LYS A 193 -7.93 -32.95 15.80
CA LYS A 193 -7.76 -33.11 14.34
C LYS A 193 -6.38 -33.64 13.91
N GLY A 194 -5.46 -33.83 14.86
CA GLY A 194 -4.06 -34.21 14.62
C GLY A 194 -3.09 -33.06 14.87
N ASN A 195 -1.79 -33.31 14.70
CA ASN A 195 -0.77 -32.28 14.84
C ASN A 195 -0.80 -31.31 13.65
N ILE A 196 -0.49 -30.04 13.90
CA ILE A 196 -0.46 -29.01 12.85
C ILE A 196 0.51 -29.37 11.71
N GLU A 197 1.63 -30.03 12.03
CA GLU A 197 2.64 -30.44 11.06
C GLU A 197 2.11 -31.50 10.08
N ASP A 198 1.10 -32.25 10.47
CA ASP A 198 0.52 -33.34 9.67
C ASP A 198 -0.66 -32.88 8.80
N ILE A 199 -1.15 -31.66 9.03
CA ILE A 199 -2.38 -31.15 8.44
C ILE A 199 -2.09 -30.10 7.36
N THR A 200 -2.70 -30.28 6.19
CA THR A 200 -2.76 -29.25 5.16
C THR A 200 -4.10 -28.53 5.18
N PHE A 201 -4.06 -27.21 5.03
CA PHE A 201 -5.22 -26.33 5.06
C PHE A 201 -5.50 -25.76 3.68
N SER A 202 -6.77 -25.75 3.27
CA SER A 202 -7.17 -25.08 2.03
C SER A 202 -8.58 -24.51 2.13
N VAL A 203 -8.84 -23.48 1.33
CA VAL A 203 -10.19 -22.94 1.14
C VAL A 203 -10.76 -23.60 -0.11
N ILE A 204 -11.91 -24.27 0.04
CA ILE A 204 -12.58 -24.91 -1.08
C ILE A 204 -13.38 -23.88 -1.88
N THR A 205 -14.21 -23.09 -1.19
CA THR A 205 -15.00 -22.05 -1.84
C THR A 205 -15.40 -20.94 -0.86
N GLY A 206 -15.54 -19.72 -1.38
CA GLY A 206 -16.31 -18.66 -0.73
C GLY A 206 -17.80 -18.82 -1.07
N VAL A 207 -18.68 -18.66 -0.10
CA VAL A 207 -20.13 -18.63 -0.28
C VAL A 207 -20.56 -17.17 -0.37
N ARG A 208 -21.21 -16.81 -1.47
CA ARG A 208 -21.60 -15.42 -1.72
C ARG A 208 -22.70 -14.95 -0.78
N ASN A 209 -22.63 -13.67 -0.41
CA ASN A 209 -23.67 -12.99 0.33
C ASN A 209 -24.81 -12.59 -0.59
N ASN A 210 -26.03 -13.05 -0.31
CA ASN A 210 -27.23 -12.56 -0.96
C ASN A 210 -27.73 -11.33 -0.22
N ILE A 211 -27.45 -10.16 -0.78
CA ILE A 211 -27.84 -8.84 -0.25
C ILE A 211 -29.36 -8.65 -0.14
N HIS A 212 -30.15 -9.44 -0.87
CA HIS A 212 -31.62 -9.38 -0.85
C HIS A 212 -32.23 -10.37 0.14
N ALA A 213 -31.43 -11.22 0.76
CA ALA A 213 -31.85 -12.19 1.76
C ALA A 213 -31.43 -11.74 3.16
N ASN A 214 -32.16 -12.18 4.18
CA ASN A 214 -31.76 -11.96 5.56
C ASN A 214 -30.58 -12.87 5.94
N GLU A 215 -29.98 -12.58 7.10
CA GLU A 215 -28.83 -13.31 7.62
C GLU A 215 -29.11 -14.81 7.81
N ALA A 216 -30.33 -15.19 8.22
CA ALA A 216 -30.71 -16.58 8.43
C ALA A 216 -30.68 -17.40 7.14
N VAL A 217 -31.19 -16.85 6.03
CA VAL A 217 -31.16 -17.49 4.71
C VAL A 217 -29.73 -17.63 4.19
N ASN A 218 -28.89 -16.61 4.39
CA ASN A 218 -27.48 -16.69 4.01
C ASN A 218 -26.70 -17.74 4.85
N GLN A 219 -27.01 -17.85 6.15
CA GLN A 219 -26.47 -18.90 7.01
C GLN A 219 -26.93 -20.29 6.60
N GLU A 220 -28.19 -20.45 6.19
CA GLU A 220 -28.69 -21.70 5.64
C GLU A 220 -27.95 -22.09 4.35
N ASN A 221 -27.68 -21.14 3.46
CA ASN A 221 -26.88 -21.37 2.25
C ASN A 221 -25.46 -21.83 2.58
N LEU A 222 -24.82 -21.23 3.58
CA LEU A 222 -23.49 -21.64 4.05
C LEU A 222 -23.53 -23.08 4.59
N ASN A 223 -24.53 -23.42 5.41
CA ASN A 223 -24.73 -24.78 5.94
C ASN A 223 -24.98 -25.80 4.82
N ASN A 224 -25.79 -25.44 3.82
CA ASN A 224 -26.08 -26.30 2.68
C ASN A 224 -24.83 -26.54 1.82
N ALA A 225 -23.99 -25.51 1.63
CA ALA A 225 -22.71 -25.65 0.94
C ALA A 225 -21.75 -26.56 1.70
N GLU A 226 -21.64 -26.45 3.03
CA GLU A 226 -20.85 -27.36 3.86
C GLU A 226 -21.33 -28.81 3.71
N ALA A 227 -22.63 -29.04 3.83
CA ALA A 227 -23.24 -30.37 3.69
C ALA A 227 -22.99 -30.99 2.31
N TRP A 228 -23.07 -30.19 1.25
CA TRP A 228 -22.80 -30.62 -0.11
C TRP A 228 -21.35 -31.09 -0.27
N TRP A 229 -20.38 -30.31 0.22
CA TRP A 229 -18.96 -30.67 0.12
C TRP A 229 -18.61 -31.92 0.92
N ILE A 230 -19.16 -32.06 2.12
CA ILE A 230 -19.02 -33.29 2.94
C ILE A 230 -19.51 -34.51 2.16
N HIS A 231 -20.69 -34.40 1.55
CA HIS A 231 -21.29 -35.51 0.81
C HIS A 231 -20.49 -35.85 -0.45
N LYS A 232 -20.08 -34.85 -1.23
CA LYS A 232 -19.27 -35.04 -2.42
C LYS A 232 -17.98 -35.81 -2.12
N TYR A 233 -17.24 -35.43 -1.07
CA TYR A 233 -16.00 -36.13 -0.71
C TYR A 233 -16.26 -37.58 -0.30
N LYS A 234 -17.38 -37.87 0.37
CA LYS A 234 -17.77 -39.25 0.69
C LYS A 234 -18.13 -40.06 -0.55
N GLU A 235 -18.86 -39.48 -1.50
CA GLU A 235 -19.21 -40.12 -2.78
C GLU A 235 -17.96 -40.41 -3.63
N GLU A 236 -16.96 -39.53 -3.59
CA GLU A 236 -15.66 -39.70 -4.25
C GLU A 236 -14.75 -40.72 -3.54
N GLY A 237 -15.20 -41.30 -2.41
CA GLY A 237 -14.49 -42.37 -1.70
C GLY A 237 -13.48 -41.90 -0.65
N TYR A 238 -13.48 -40.61 -0.28
CA TYR A 238 -12.59 -40.08 0.76
C TYR A 238 -13.12 -40.34 2.17
N GLU A 239 -12.22 -40.59 3.12
CA GLU A 239 -12.58 -40.75 4.53
C GLU A 239 -12.80 -39.38 5.20
N VAL A 240 -14.08 -39.01 5.38
CA VAL A 240 -14.48 -37.74 5.98
C VAL A 240 -14.92 -37.92 7.44
N PHE A 241 -14.26 -37.23 8.38
CA PHE A 241 -14.42 -37.43 9.83
C PHE A 241 -15.23 -36.33 10.56
N ASN A 242 -16.14 -35.68 9.84
CA ASN A 242 -17.11 -34.75 10.42
C ASN A 242 -18.01 -35.46 11.45
N ILE A 243 -18.02 -34.96 12.69
CA ILE A 243 -18.76 -35.56 13.83
C ILE A 243 -20.29 -35.40 13.67
N ALA A 244 -20.73 -34.28 13.09
CA ALA A 244 -22.13 -34.05 12.74
C ALA A 244 -22.22 -33.86 11.21
N ASN A 245 -23.05 -34.67 10.55
CA ASN A 245 -23.45 -34.39 9.18
C ASN A 245 -24.67 -33.45 9.23
N PRO A 246 -24.60 -32.22 8.70
CA PRO A 246 -25.79 -31.40 8.57
C PRO A 246 -26.80 -32.16 7.70
N LYS A 247 -28.03 -32.35 8.20
CA LYS A 247 -29.09 -33.00 7.42
C LYS A 247 -29.42 -32.09 6.23
N LEU A 248 -29.19 -32.57 5.01
CA LEU A 248 -29.79 -31.99 3.81
C LEU A 248 -31.29 -31.83 4.05
N THR A 249 -31.79 -30.60 3.92
CA THR A 249 -33.20 -30.29 4.15
C THR A 249 -34.08 -31.08 3.17
N LEU A 250 -35.33 -31.33 3.56
CA LEU A 250 -36.27 -32.12 2.76
C LEU A 250 -36.47 -31.53 1.35
N GLU A 251 -36.30 -30.23 1.19
CA GLU A 251 -36.37 -29.51 -0.08
C GLU A 251 -35.17 -29.79 -0.97
N ALA A 252 -33.95 -29.88 -0.41
CA ALA A 252 -32.75 -30.26 -1.14
C ALA A 252 -32.83 -31.71 -1.67
N TYR A 253 -33.45 -32.61 -0.90
CA TYR A 253 -33.76 -33.97 -1.37
C TYR A 253 -34.77 -33.98 -2.52
N LYS A 254 -35.84 -33.18 -2.45
CA LYS A 254 -36.84 -33.05 -3.52
C LYS A 254 -36.23 -32.48 -4.81
N GLN A 255 -35.31 -31.52 -4.70
CA GLN A 255 -34.62 -30.92 -5.83
C GLN A 255 -33.70 -31.96 -6.51
N ARG A 256 -32.87 -32.67 -5.73
CA ARG A 256 -32.00 -33.74 -6.26
C ARG A 256 -32.78 -34.89 -6.90
N PHE A 257 -33.91 -35.29 -6.31
CA PHE A 257 -34.78 -36.31 -6.91
C PHE A 257 -35.34 -35.87 -8.28
N LYS A 258 -35.75 -34.60 -8.41
CA LYS A 258 -36.20 -34.04 -9.70
C LYS A 258 -35.08 -34.00 -10.74
N GLU A 259 -33.87 -33.62 -10.34
CA GLU A 259 -32.70 -33.58 -11.23
C GLU A 259 -32.27 -34.97 -11.70
N MET A 260 -32.42 -35.98 -10.84
CA MET A 260 -32.10 -37.37 -11.17
C MET A 260 -33.11 -37.98 -12.16
N ILE A 261 -34.42 -37.75 -11.96
CA ILE A 261 -35.46 -38.15 -12.92
C ILE A 261 -35.28 -37.43 -14.27
N ALA A 262 -34.92 -36.15 -14.25
CA ALA A 262 -34.67 -35.38 -15.47
C ALA A 262 -33.48 -35.95 -16.27
N LYS A 263 -32.44 -36.45 -15.59
CA LYS A 263 -31.30 -37.13 -16.23
C LYS A 263 -31.68 -38.49 -16.81
N GLU A 264 -32.46 -39.31 -16.11
CA GLU A 264 -32.92 -40.60 -16.63
C GLU A 264 -33.79 -40.43 -17.88
N HIS A 265 -34.66 -39.42 -17.92
CA HIS A 265 -35.45 -39.12 -19.12
C HIS A 265 -34.62 -38.60 -20.29
N GLN A 266 -33.48 -37.94 -20.06
CA GLN A 266 -32.56 -37.55 -21.13
C GLN A 266 -31.77 -38.74 -21.68
N VAL A 267 -31.44 -39.73 -20.84
CA VAL A 267 -30.74 -40.95 -21.26
C VAL A 267 -31.67 -41.92 -22.00
N ALA A 268 -32.98 -41.89 -21.72
CA ALA A 268 -33.97 -42.75 -22.39
C ALA A 268 -34.44 -42.22 -23.77
N ILE A 269 -34.01 -41.01 -24.19
CA ILE A 269 -34.35 -40.39 -25.48
C ILE A 269 -33.21 -40.54 -26.52
N ILE A 270 -32.11 -41.21 -26.15
CA ILE A 270 -31.02 -41.62 -27.06
C ILE A 270 -31.15 -43.12 -27.32
#